data_AF-A0A8W8M162-F1
#
_entry.id   AF-A0A8W8M162-F1
#
_cell.length_a   1.000
_cell.length_b   1.000
_cell.length_c   1.000
_cell.angle_alpha   90.00
_cell.angle_beta   90.00
_cell.angle_gamma   90.00
#
_symmetry.space_group_name_H-M   'P 1'
#
loop_
_entity.id
_entity.type
_entity.pdbx_description
1 polymer ?
#
loop_
_entity_poly.entity_id
_entity_poly.type
_entity_poly.pdbx_seq_one_letter_code
_entity_poly.pdbx_strand_id
1 'polypeptide(L)'
;MEDEDQEKVDEEDIKRSSSFVLDNVFHQSKEEMREELEKFQKDVDEEFDDIEERIFVQNIISYMQWRLQESENAFKSLDIAERLQKKPHLITHCNKILFYTESGKHYLSNKLSKELKNNDHFKQTRTKSEATAEIGYYYSRLGPKHHDRAIKLLKEATANITPERNILWEFRLALTLRRQTHMFQMTTPEVFNPTEKKKEAARLLYGVLNFPNHDYRYIKARAWCELSKLLSKRNNLFEIIKTDREETEKITESWCFKEAIKLCPN
;
A
#
# COMPACT_ATOMS: atom_id res chain seq x y z
N MET A 1 -35.10 7.95 -13.75
CA MET A 1 -34.19 7.27 -14.69
C MET A 1 -32.82 7.94 -14.63
N GLU A 2 -32.69 9.25 -14.86
CA GLU A 2 -31.41 9.97 -14.65
C GLU A 2 -30.88 9.93 -13.20
N ASP A 3 -31.74 10.05 -12.19
CA ASP A 3 -31.31 10.01 -10.77
C ASP A 3 -30.82 8.61 -10.32
N GLU A 4 -31.45 7.53 -10.81
CA GLU A 4 -31.06 6.15 -10.47
C GLU A 4 -29.73 5.76 -11.12
N ASP A 5 -29.46 6.28 -12.33
CA ASP A 5 -28.21 6.03 -13.04
C ASP A 5 -27.06 6.82 -12.40
N GLN A 6 -27.31 8.03 -11.91
CA GLN A 6 -26.32 8.82 -11.18
C GLN A 6 -25.99 8.18 -9.81
N GLU A 7 -26.99 7.67 -9.09
CA GLU A 7 -26.79 7.00 -7.80
C GLU A 7 -25.93 5.74 -7.93
N LYS A 8 -26.13 4.95 -8.99
CA LYS A 8 -25.28 3.78 -9.30
C LYS A 8 -23.83 4.15 -9.60
N VAL A 9 -23.61 5.22 -10.36
CA VAL A 9 -22.26 5.72 -10.66
C VAL A 9 -21.55 6.16 -9.39
N ASP A 10 -22.25 6.87 -8.51
CA ASP A 10 -21.70 7.32 -7.23
C ASP A 10 -21.34 6.14 -6.31
N GLU A 11 -22.18 5.10 -6.25
CA GLU A 11 -21.91 3.89 -5.48
C GLU A 11 -20.69 3.13 -6.01
N GLU A 12 -20.54 3.01 -7.34
CA GLU A 12 -19.36 2.42 -7.95
C GLU A 12 -18.08 3.19 -7.63
N ASP A 13 -18.11 4.52 -7.68
CA ASP A 13 -16.96 5.36 -7.37
C ASP A 13 -16.54 5.26 -5.90
N ILE A 14 -17.52 5.20 -4.99
CA ILE A 14 -17.30 4.93 -3.57
C ILE A 14 -16.67 3.55 -3.39
N LYS A 15 -17.18 2.52 -4.07
CA LYS A 15 -16.64 1.16 -4.00
C LYS A 15 -15.21 1.07 -4.55
N ARG A 16 -14.91 1.77 -5.64
CA ARG A 16 -13.54 1.84 -6.21
C ARG A 16 -12.56 2.57 -5.29
N SER A 17 -13.07 3.46 -4.44
CA SER A 17 -12.31 4.22 -3.46
C SER A 17 -12.46 3.66 -2.04
N SER A 18 -12.63 2.34 -1.90
CA SER A 18 -12.78 1.67 -0.60
C SER A 18 -12.05 0.33 -0.59
N SER A 19 -11.97 -0.30 0.59
CA SER A 19 -11.43 -1.65 0.73
C SER A 19 -12.32 -2.73 0.07
N PHE A 20 -13.55 -2.38 -0.34
CA PHE A 20 -14.49 -3.31 -0.97
C PHE A 20 -14.08 -3.70 -2.39
N VAL A 21 -13.07 -3.04 -2.97
CA VAL A 21 -12.36 -3.53 -4.16
C VAL A 21 -11.80 -4.95 -3.98
N LEU A 22 -11.66 -5.41 -2.74
CA LEU A 22 -11.21 -6.75 -2.37
C LEU A 22 -12.32 -7.81 -2.35
N ASP A 23 -13.58 -7.47 -2.62
CA ASP A 23 -14.66 -8.47 -2.70
C ASP A 23 -14.30 -9.61 -3.66
N ASN A 24 -13.70 -9.25 -4.81
CA ASN A 24 -13.24 -10.19 -5.83
C ASN A 24 -12.05 -11.07 -5.41
N VAL A 25 -11.38 -10.75 -4.32
CA VAL A 25 -10.23 -11.51 -3.80
C VAL A 25 -10.71 -12.63 -2.90
N PHE A 26 -11.61 -12.32 -1.95
CA PHE A 26 -12.05 -13.25 -0.92
C PHE A 26 -13.37 -13.94 -1.22
N HIS A 27 -13.83 -13.90 -2.48
CA HIS A 27 -15.15 -14.39 -2.88
C HIS A 27 -15.43 -15.87 -2.55
N GLN A 28 -14.42 -16.67 -2.18
CA GLN A 28 -14.54 -18.14 -2.14
C GLN A 28 -14.23 -18.81 -0.78
N SER A 29 -13.68 -18.11 0.22
CA SER A 29 -13.47 -18.72 1.54
C SER A 29 -13.43 -17.69 2.68
N LYS A 30 -14.32 -17.88 3.67
CA LYS A 30 -14.27 -17.14 4.93
C LYS A 30 -13.07 -17.55 5.77
N GLU A 31 -12.62 -18.79 5.63
CA GLU A 31 -11.43 -19.32 6.30
C GLU A 31 -10.17 -18.59 5.81
N GLU A 32 -9.95 -18.46 4.50
CA GLU A 32 -8.82 -17.70 3.94
C GLU A 32 -8.84 -16.23 4.41
N MET A 33 -10.03 -15.60 4.46
CA MET A 33 -10.17 -14.25 4.99
C MET A 33 -9.80 -14.16 6.47
N ARG A 34 -10.17 -15.17 7.28
CA ARG A 34 -9.84 -15.22 8.70
C ARG A 34 -8.33 -15.41 8.93
N GLU A 35 -7.69 -16.28 8.15
CA GLU A 35 -6.22 -16.46 8.21
C GLU A 35 -5.47 -15.17 7.85
N GLU A 36 -5.92 -14.45 6.82
CA GLU A 36 -5.33 -13.15 6.47
C GLU A 36 -5.59 -12.10 7.55
N LEU A 37 -6.81 -12.06 8.11
CA LEU A 37 -7.15 -11.15 9.22
C LEU A 37 -6.23 -11.38 10.43
N GLU A 38 -6.00 -12.63 10.83
CA GLU A 38 -5.09 -12.96 11.93
C GLU A 38 -3.67 -12.48 11.67
N LYS A 39 -3.17 -12.60 10.43
CA LYS A 39 -1.85 -12.06 10.04
C LYS A 39 -1.81 -10.54 10.20
N PHE A 40 -2.82 -9.82 9.70
CA PHE A 40 -2.88 -8.37 9.82
C PHE A 40 -3.01 -7.89 11.26
N GLN A 41 -3.77 -8.59 12.10
CA GLN A 41 -3.90 -8.27 13.52
C GLN A 41 -2.56 -8.46 14.24
N LYS A 42 -1.86 -9.56 13.97
CA LYS A 42 -0.52 -9.80 14.51
C LYS A 42 0.48 -8.73 14.06
N ASP A 43 0.44 -8.31 12.79
CA ASP A 43 1.28 -7.23 12.28
C ASP A 43 1.03 -5.90 13.04
N VAL A 44 -0.19 -5.66 13.54
CA VAL A 44 -0.52 -4.46 14.35
C VAL A 44 0.12 -4.54 15.73
N ASP A 45 0.12 -5.72 16.33
CA ASP A 45 0.66 -5.95 17.68
C ASP A 45 2.20 -5.88 17.72
N GLU A 46 2.87 -6.14 16.59
CA GLU A 46 4.34 -6.03 16.45
C GLU A 46 4.84 -4.59 16.25
N GLU A 47 3.96 -3.59 16.34
CA GLU A 47 4.18 -2.14 16.22
C GLU A 47 4.67 -1.69 14.82
N PHE A 48 3.97 -0.72 14.21
CA PHE A 48 4.36 -0.14 12.92
C PHE A 48 5.27 1.07 13.08
N ASP A 49 6.33 1.14 12.27
CA ASP A 49 7.22 2.31 12.19
C ASP A 49 6.53 3.58 11.65
N ASP A 50 5.36 3.43 11.02
CA ASP A 50 4.69 4.49 10.26
C ASP A 50 3.18 4.55 10.52
N ILE A 51 2.68 5.76 10.81
CA ILE A 51 1.26 6.01 11.11
C ILE A 51 0.37 5.77 9.88
N GLU A 52 0.86 6.10 8.68
CA GLU A 52 0.11 5.87 7.43
C GLU A 52 -0.08 4.37 7.19
N GLU A 53 0.96 3.54 7.39
CA GLU A 53 0.82 2.08 7.36
C GLU A 53 -0.19 1.56 8.38
N ARG A 54 -0.20 2.09 9.60
CA ARG A 54 -1.17 1.68 10.63
C ARG A 54 -2.61 2.00 10.23
N ILE A 55 -2.86 3.16 9.62
CA ILE A 55 -4.19 3.52 9.09
C ILE A 55 -4.61 2.50 8.02
N PHE A 56 -3.69 2.15 7.12
CA PHE A 56 -4.00 1.25 6.00
C PHE A 56 -4.36 -0.14 6.49
N VAL A 57 -3.61 -0.66 7.47
CA VAL A 57 -3.91 -1.96 8.07
C VAL A 57 -5.25 -1.94 8.81
N GLN A 58 -5.60 -0.87 9.51
CA GLN A 58 -6.91 -0.78 10.17
C GLN A 58 -8.07 -0.73 9.17
N ASN A 59 -7.89 -0.04 8.02
CA ASN A 59 -8.91 -0.02 6.98
C ASN A 59 -9.15 -1.42 6.38
N ILE A 60 -8.09 -2.18 6.06
CA ILE A 60 -8.28 -3.55 5.53
C ILE A 60 -8.83 -4.52 6.59
N ILE A 61 -8.38 -4.40 7.85
CA ILE A 61 -8.94 -5.19 8.97
C ILE A 61 -10.44 -4.92 9.12
N SER A 62 -10.85 -3.65 9.08
CA SER A 62 -12.26 -3.28 9.21
C SER A 62 -13.12 -3.93 8.13
N TYR A 63 -12.62 -3.97 6.89
CA TYR A 63 -13.28 -4.62 5.77
C TYR A 63 -13.42 -6.14 5.99
N MET A 64 -12.34 -6.82 6.40
CA MET A 64 -12.39 -8.26 6.64
C MET A 64 -13.35 -8.61 7.78
N GLN A 65 -13.28 -7.88 8.89
CA GLN A 65 -14.22 -8.04 10.00
C GLN A 65 -15.68 -7.82 9.56
N TRP A 66 -15.93 -6.80 8.73
CA TRP A 66 -17.25 -6.54 8.19
C TRP A 66 -17.77 -7.71 7.36
N ARG A 67 -16.96 -8.23 6.43
CA ARG A 67 -17.31 -9.40 5.60
C ARG A 67 -17.45 -10.69 6.38
N LEU A 68 -16.74 -10.83 7.50
CA LEU A 68 -16.91 -11.90 8.49
C LEU A 68 -18.13 -11.72 9.41
N GLN A 69 -18.93 -10.66 9.21
CA GLN A 69 -20.12 -10.32 9.99
C GLN A 69 -19.83 -9.86 11.42
N GLU A 70 -18.61 -9.41 11.69
CA GLU A 70 -18.16 -8.86 12.97
C GLU A 70 -18.32 -7.32 12.99
N SER A 71 -19.56 -6.85 12.78
CA SER A 71 -19.84 -5.43 12.53
C SER A 71 -19.33 -4.46 13.60
N GLU A 72 -19.43 -4.82 14.89
CA GLU A 72 -18.90 -3.98 15.98
C GLU A 72 -17.38 -3.84 15.92
N ASN A 73 -16.67 -4.93 15.60
CA ASN A 73 -15.21 -4.91 15.47
C ASN A 73 -14.79 -4.08 14.27
N ALA A 74 -15.51 -4.22 13.14
CA ALA A 74 -15.27 -3.45 11.93
C ALA A 74 -15.34 -1.93 12.19
N PHE A 75 -16.37 -1.47 12.92
CA PHE A 75 -16.47 -0.06 13.30
C PHE A 75 -15.38 0.38 14.28
N LYS A 76 -14.99 -0.47 15.25
CA LYS A 76 -13.86 -0.16 16.16
C LYS A 76 -12.56 0.05 15.38
N SER A 77 -12.27 -0.79 14.38
CA SER A 77 -11.08 -0.62 13.54
C SER A 77 -11.12 0.66 12.69
N LEU A 78 -12.28 1.03 12.13
CA LEU A 78 -12.43 2.34 11.48
C LEU A 78 -12.22 3.50 12.45
N ASP A 79 -12.77 3.44 13.66
CA ASP A 79 -12.59 4.49 14.67
C ASP A 79 -11.11 4.64 15.06
N ILE A 80 -10.35 3.55 15.13
CA ILE A 80 -8.90 3.58 15.35
C ILE A 80 -8.21 4.29 14.18
N ALA A 81 -8.56 3.93 12.93
CA ALA A 81 -8.01 4.57 11.74
C ALA A 81 -8.29 6.08 11.75
N GLU A 82 -9.53 6.51 12.04
CA GLU A 82 -9.93 7.92 12.10
C GLU A 82 -9.15 8.71 13.16
N ARG A 83 -8.90 8.12 14.34
CA ARG A 83 -8.15 8.78 15.42
C ARG A 83 -6.67 9.01 15.10
N LEU A 84 -6.09 8.19 14.22
CA LEU A 84 -4.69 8.31 13.80
C LEU A 84 -4.50 9.36 12.70
N GLN A 85 -5.58 9.78 12.04
CA GLN A 85 -5.55 10.67 10.89
C GLN A 85 -5.37 12.14 11.30
N LYS A 86 -4.47 12.84 10.60
CA LYS A 86 -4.38 14.32 10.66
C LYS A 86 -5.41 15.01 9.75
N LYS A 87 -5.86 14.31 8.70
CA LYS A 87 -6.84 14.77 7.71
C LYS A 87 -7.77 13.60 7.36
N PRO A 88 -9.04 13.86 6.99
CA PRO A 88 -9.97 12.80 6.61
C PRO A 88 -9.40 11.90 5.51
N HIS A 89 -9.37 10.59 5.76
CA HIS A 89 -8.82 9.60 4.83
C HIS A 89 -9.92 9.03 3.92
N LEU A 90 -9.68 9.08 2.60
CA LEU A 90 -10.69 8.71 1.60
C LEU A 90 -11.21 7.28 1.75
N ILE A 91 -10.31 6.28 1.83
CA ILE A 91 -10.70 4.88 1.99
C ILE A 91 -11.51 4.64 3.27
N THR A 92 -11.09 5.21 4.41
CA THR A 92 -11.82 5.11 5.69
C THR A 92 -13.23 5.66 5.57
N HIS A 93 -13.37 6.84 4.94
CA HIS A 93 -14.67 7.49 4.72
C HIS A 93 -15.58 6.64 3.83
N CYS A 94 -15.06 6.13 2.71
CA CYS A 94 -15.81 5.27 1.79
C CYS A 94 -16.21 3.92 2.43
N ASN A 95 -15.33 3.30 3.22
CA ASN A 95 -15.67 2.09 3.99
C ASN A 95 -16.86 2.36 4.92
N LYS A 96 -16.85 3.49 5.64
CA LYS A 96 -17.93 3.87 6.56
C LYS A 96 -19.26 4.09 5.83
N ILE A 97 -19.23 4.73 4.66
CA ILE A 97 -20.41 4.89 3.79
C ILE A 97 -20.98 3.51 3.42
N LEU A 98 -20.14 2.58 2.98
CA LEU A 98 -20.57 1.23 2.58
C LEU A 98 -21.11 0.42 3.77
N PHE A 99 -20.49 0.53 4.95
CA PHE A 99 -21.01 -0.11 6.16
C PHE A 99 -22.41 0.39 6.52
N TYR A 100 -22.65 1.70 6.45
CA TYR A 100 -23.99 2.25 6.69
C TYR A 100 -24.99 1.90 5.59
N THR A 101 -24.55 1.78 4.34
CA THR A 101 -25.39 1.36 3.22
C THR A 101 -25.83 -0.10 3.39
N GLU A 102 -24.89 -1.03 3.57
CA GLU A 102 -25.18 -2.46 3.72
C GLU A 102 -25.94 -2.79 5.03
N SER A 103 -25.85 -1.94 6.06
CA SER A 103 -26.63 -2.09 7.31
C SER A 103 -28.00 -1.41 7.29
N GLY A 104 -28.44 -0.86 6.15
CA GLY A 104 -29.73 -0.19 6.00
C GLY A 104 -29.82 1.19 6.68
N LYS A 105 -28.70 1.73 7.18
CA LYS A 105 -28.61 3.07 7.79
C LYS A 105 -28.46 4.15 6.72
N HIS A 106 -29.35 4.15 5.73
CA HIS A 106 -29.27 4.99 4.53
C HIS A 106 -29.17 6.50 4.83
N TYR A 107 -29.81 6.98 5.90
CA TYR A 107 -29.69 8.39 6.31
C TYR A 107 -28.23 8.78 6.62
N LEU A 108 -27.50 7.93 7.36
CA LEU A 108 -26.10 8.18 7.71
C LEU A 108 -25.19 8.04 6.49
N SER A 109 -25.42 7.02 5.66
CA SER A 109 -24.73 6.84 4.38
C SER A 109 -24.89 8.10 3.50
N ASN A 110 -26.12 8.53 3.25
CA ASN A 110 -26.41 9.69 2.40
C ASN A 110 -25.80 10.99 2.95
N LYS A 111 -25.77 11.16 4.27
CA LYS A 111 -25.09 12.30 4.90
C LYS A 111 -23.60 12.30 4.59
N LEU A 112 -22.91 11.16 4.79
CA LEU A 112 -21.48 11.03 4.52
C LEU A 112 -21.15 11.11 3.03
N SER A 113 -22.00 10.59 2.14
CA SER A 113 -21.82 10.70 0.69
C SER A 113 -21.93 12.15 0.22
N LYS A 114 -22.85 12.94 0.79
CA LYS A 114 -22.92 14.38 0.52
C LYS A 114 -21.68 15.12 1.02
N GLU A 115 -21.19 14.76 2.21
CA GLU A 115 -19.94 15.30 2.74
C GLU A 115 -18.74 14.98 1.84
N LEU A 116 -18.63 13.73 1.38
CA LEU A 116 -17.59 13.28 0.46
C LEU A 116 -17.58 14.12 -0.83
N LYS A 117 -18.76 14.31 -1.44
CA LYS A 117 -18.92 15.08 -2.69
C LYS A 117 -18.62 16.57 -2.53
N ASN A 118 -18.98 17.15 -1.38
CA ASN A 118 -18.84 18.58 -1.15
C ASN A 118 -17.47 18.98 -0.59
N ASN A 119 -16.70 18.03 -0.08
CA ASN A 119 -15.39 18.31 0.51
C ASN A 119 -14.29 18.38 -0.56
N ASP A 120 -13.71 19.57 -0.74
CA ASP A 120 -12.68 19.82 -1.74
C ASP A 120 -11.39 19.02 -1.50
N HIS A 121 -11.13 18.56 -0.28
CA HIS A 121 -10.02 17.66 0.01
C HIS A 121 -10.11 16.36 -0.80
N PHE A 122 -11.27 15.70 -0.81
CA PHE A 122 -11.47 14.43 -1.52
C PHE A 122 -11.47 14.58 -3.05
N LYS A 123 -11.63 15.81 -3.56
CA LYS A 123 -11.51 16.11 -4.98
C LYS A 123 -10.07 16.25 -5.45
N GLN A 124 -9.12 16.45 -4.53
CA GLN A 124 -7.70 16.63 -4.86
C GLN A 124 -7.13 15.37 -5.49
N THR A 125 -6.37 15.52 -6.58
CA THR A 125 -5.65 14.43 -7.25
C THR A 125 -4.76 13.65 -6.27
N ARG A 126 -4.13 14.36 -5.34
CA ARG A 126 -3.28 13.76 -4.31
C ARG A 126 -4.05 12.78 -3.42
N THR A 127 -5.24 13.16 -2.95
CA THR A 127 -6.08 12.31 -2.10
C THR A 127 -6.63 11.09 -2.83
N LYS A 128 -6.94 11.23 -4.12
CA LYS A 128 -7.28 10.07 -4.96
C LYS A 128 -6.08 9.15 -5.14
N SER A 129 -4.88 9.72 -5.31
CA SER A 129 -3.63 8.95 -5.44
C SER A 129 -3.25 8.25 -4.14
N GLU A 130 -3.51 8.85 -2.98
CA GLU A 130 -3.40 8.23 -1.65
C GLU A 130 -4.27 6.96 -1.57
N ALA A 131 -5.55 7.05 -1.96
CA ALA A 131 -6.44 5.89 -2.00
C ALA A 131 -5.95 4.81 -2.98
N THR A 132 -5.48 5.18 -4.17
CA THR A 132 -4.89 4.24 -5.14
C THR A 132 -3.65 3.54 -4.56
N ALA A 133 -2.77 4.28 -3.87
CA ALA A 133 -1.58 3.73 -3.23
C ALA A 133 -1.94 2.77 -2.08
N GLU A 134 -2.96 3.08 -1.29
CA GLU A 134 -3.48 2.22 -0.23
C GLU A 134 -4.04 0.90 -0.79
N ILE A 135 -4.85 0.97 -1.85
CA ILE A 135 -5.35 -0.24 -2.51
C ILE A 135 -4.18 -1.06 -3.09
N GLY A 136 -3.16 -0.39 -3.65
CA GLY A 136 -1.93 -1.04 -4.06
C GLY A 136 -1.20 -1.75 -2.90
N TYR A 137 -1.16 -1.11 -1.73
CA TYR A 137 -0.63 -1.71 -0.50
C TYR A 137 -1.39 -2.97 -0.11
N TYR A 138 -2.73 -2.98 -0.13
CA TYR A 138 -3.53 -4.16 0.19
C TYR A 138 -3.16 -5.35 -0.70
N TYR A 139 -3.17 -5.16 -2.03
CA TYR A 139 -2.78 -6.21 -2.96
C TYR A 139 -1.33 -6.67 -2.77
N SER A 140 -0.43 -5.79 -2.30
CA SER A 140 0.96 -6.18 -2.01
C SER A 140 1.10 -7.11 -0.79
N ARG A 141 0.11 -7.11 0.11
CA ARG A 141 0.08 -7.92 1.34
C ARG A 141 -0.61 -9.27 1.15
N LEU A 142 -1.54 -9.37 0.20
CA LEU A 142 -2.29 -10.59 -0.14
C LEU A 142 -1.46 -11.64 -0.91
N GLY A 143 -0.19 -11.35 -1.18
CA GLY A 143 0.78 -12.32 -1.70
C GLY A 143 0.92 -12.37 -3.23
N PRO A 144 1.65 -13.38 -3.74
CA PRO A 144 2.15 -13.44 -5.11
C PRO A 144 1.14 -13.20 -6.22
N LYS A 145 -0.08 -13.74 -6.08
CA LYS A 145 -1.16 -13.64 -7.07
C LYS A 145 -1.59 -12.20 -7.34
N HIS A 146 -1.30 -11.27 -6.43
CA HIS A 146 -1.79 -9.90 -6.47
C HIS A 146 -0.67 -8.86 -6.70
N HIS A 147 0.60 -9.28 -6.70
CA HIS A 147 1.74 -8.37 -6.81
C HIS A 147 1.74 -7.54 -8.11
N ASP A 148 1.35 -8.09 -9.27
CA ASP A 148 1.30 -7.31 -10.51
C ASP A 148 0.24 -6.19 -10.45
N ARG A 149 -0.91 -6.47 -9.83
CA ARG A 149 -1.95 -5.46 -9.60
C ARG A 149 -1.48 -4.38 -8.63
N ALA A 150 -0.81 -4.77 -7.54
CA ALA A 150 -0.20 -3.85 -6.60
C ALA A 150 0.81 -2.92 -7.29
N ILE A 151 1.69 -3.46 -8.13
CA ILE A 151 2.68 -2.68 -8.89
C ILE A 151 1.99 -1.66 -9.81
N LYS A 152 0.96 -2.09 -10.55
CA LYS A 152 0.21 -1.19 -11.45
C LYS A 152 -0.35 0.02 -10.67
N LEU A 153 -1.02 -0.24 -9.55
CA LEU A 153 -1.65 0.81 -8.73
C LEU A 153 -0.61 1.74 -8.09
N LEU A 154 0.49 1.20 -7.57
CA LEU A 154 1.56 2.01 -6.97
C LEU A 154 2.28 2.88 -8.02
N LYS A 155 2.47 2.36 -9.25
CA LYS A 155 3.00 3.16 -10.37
C LYS A 155 2.05 4.27 -10.77
N GLU A 156 0.75 3.99 -10.84
CA GLU A 156 -0.27 5.00 -11.13
C GLU A 156 -0.29 6.10 -10.07
N ALA A 157 -0.31 5.73 -8.78
CA ALA A 157 -0.32 6.69 -7.68
C ALA A 157 0.93 7.60 -7.66
N THR A 158 2.11 7.03 -7.90
CA THR A 158 3.36 7.81 -7.95
C THR A 158 3.44 8.72 -9.18
N ALA A 159 2.94 8.28 -10.34
CA ALA A 159 2.89 9.11 -11.54
C ALA A 159 1.98 10.33 -11.37
N ASN A 160 0.81 10.16 -10.74
CA ASN A 160 -0.22 11.20 -10.62
C ASN A 160 0.17 12.39 -9.73
N ILE A 161 1.21 12.25 -8.90
CA ILE A 161 1.67 13.32 -8.01
C ILE A 161 2.97 14.00 -8.49
N THR A 162 3.51 13.59 -9.64
CA THR A 162 4.74 14.17 -10.21
C THR A 162 4.56 15.69 -10.45
N PRO A 163 5.52 16.56 -10.08
CA PRO A 163 6.90 16.26 -9.63
C PRO A 163 7.05 16.02 -8.13
N GLU A 164 5.98 16.09 -7.34
CA GLU A 164 6.03 15.72 -5.92
C GLU A 164 6.35 14.22 -5.78
N ARG A 165 7.06 13.87 -4.71
CA ARG A 165 7.42 12.48 -4.42
C ARG A 165 6.77 12.03 -3.12
N ASN A 166 6.37 10.76 -3.07
CA ASN A 166 6.01 10.09 -1.83
C ASN A 166 6.93 8.88 -1.61
N ILE A 167 7.87 9.05 -0.68
CA ILE A 167 8.95 8.09 -0.41
C ILE A 167 8.42 6.77 0.12
N LEU A 168 7.35 6.78 0.91
CA LEU A 168 6.72 5.56 1.39
C LEU A 168 6.12 4.75 0.23
N TRP A 169 5.48 5.40 -0.74
CA TRP A 169 4.87 4.72 -1.87
C TRP A 169 5.91 4.17 -2.85
N GLU A 170 6.96 4.95 -3.13
CA GLU A 170 8.10 4.47 -3.92
C GLU A 170 8.80 3.28 -3.26
N PHE A 171 8.98 3.33 -1.93
CA PHE A 171 9.50 2.22 -1.16
C PHE A 171 8.60 0.98 -1.28
N ARG A 172 7.28 1.11 -1.11
CA ARG A 172 6.31 0.01 -1.25
C ARG A 172 6.30 -0.57 -2.66
N LEU A 173 6.41 0.27 -3.69
CA LEU A 173 6.57 -0.18 -5.08
C LEU A 173 7.84 -1.02 -5.23
N ALA A 174 8.95 -0.53 -4.68
CA ALA A 174 10.22 -1.24 -4.72
C ALA A 174 10.18 -2.59 -4.00
N LEU A 175 9.55 -2.65 -2.82
CA LEU A 175 9.33 -3.90 -2.07
C LEU A 175 8.54 -4.92 -2.91
N THR A 176 7.46 -4.48 -3.54
CA THR A 176 6.58 -5.36 -4.31
C THR A 176 7.31 -5.89 -5.55
N LEU A 177 8.05 -5.03 -6.26
CA LEU A 177 8.92 -5.43 -7.37
C LEU A 177 10.00 -6.42 -6.92
N ARG A 178 10.63 -6.19 -5.76
CA ARG A 178 11.66 -7.07 -5.20
C ARG A 178 11.12 -8.45 -4.83
N ARG A 179 9.92 -8.54 -4.23
CA ARG A 179 9.29 -9.82 -3.92
C ARG A 179 9.11 -10.67 -5.17
N GLN A 180 8.76 -10.02 -6.28
CA GLN A 180 8.69 -10.68 -7.57
C GLN A 180 10.05 -11.05 -8.17
N THR A 181 11.21 -10.75 -7.58
CA THR A 181 12.49 -11.28 -8.11
C THR A 181 12.81 -12.69 -7.59
N HIS A 182 11.97 -13.25 -6.72
CA HIS A 182 12.19 -14.55 -6.09
C HIS A 182 11.26 -15.62 -6.66
N MET A 183 11.83 -16.76 -7.07
CA MET A 183 11.13 -17.83 -7.81
C MET A 183 9.88 -18.37 -7.09
N PHE A 184 9.91 -18.48 -5.76
CA PHE A 184 8.78 -18.98 -4.96
C PHE A 184 7.71 -17.93 -4.65
N GLN A 185 7.88 -16.69 -5.11
CA GLN A 185 6.93 -15.59 -4.90
C GLN A 185 6.27 -15.15 -6.22
N MET A 186 6.19 -16.07 -7.19
CA MET A 186 5.66 -15.85 -8.54
C MET A 186 4.49 -16.79 -8.83
N THR A 187 3.50 -16.29 -9.56
CA THR A 187 2.40 -17.08 -10.13
C THR A 187 2.72 -17.71 -11.48
N THR A 188 3.67 -17.16 -12.24
CA THR A 188 3.97 -17.61 -13.62
C THR A 188 5.47 -17.42 -13.93
N PRO A 189 6.34 -18.36 -13.51
CA PRO A 189 7.79 -18.21 -13.66
C PRO A 189 8.27 -18.25 -15.13
N GLU A 190 7.48 -18.80 -16.05
CA GLU A 190 7.90 -19.12 -17.42
C GLU A 190 7.95 -17.91 -18.39
N VAL A 191 7.24 -16.82 -18.08
CA VAL A 191 7.17 -15.59 -18.92
C VAL A 191 7.96 -14.44 -18.28
N PHE A 192 8.68 -14.72 -17.19
CA PHE A 192 9.12 -13.69 -16.27
C PHE A 192 10.55 -13.17 -16.56
N ASN A 193 10.71 -11.84 -16.57
CA ASN A 193 12.01 -11.18 -16.62
C ASN A 193 12.41 -10.65 -15.23
N PRO A 194 13.10 -11.45 -14.39
CA PRO A 194 13.51 -11.04 -13.05
C PRO A 194 14.54 -9.91 -13.07
N THR A 195 15.27 -9.77 -14.16
CA THR A 195 16.34 -8.78 -14.30
C THR A 195 15.78 -7.36 -14.33
N GLU A 196 14.71 -7.11 -15.11
CA GLU A 196 14.14 -5.75 -15.21
C GLU A 196 13.42 -5.33 -13.92
N LYS A 197 12.65 -6.24 -13.30
CA LYS A 197 12.01 -5.97 -11.99
C LYS A 197 13.05 -5.76 -10.89
N LYS A 198 14.15 -6.53 -10.89
CA LYS A 198 15.29 -6.31 -9.99
C LYS A 198 15.94 -4.94 -10.20
N LYS A 199 16.16 -4.55 -11.46
CA LYS A 199 16.75 -3.26 -11.82
C LYS A 199 15.87 -2.10 -11.38
N GLU A 200 14.57 -2.18 -11.63
CA GLU A 200 13.61 -1.16 -11.22
C GLU A 200 13.51 -1.06 -9.69
N ALA A 201 13.41 -2.19 -8.98
CA ALA A 201 13.41 -2.21 -7.52
C ALA A 201 14.69 -1.56 -6.95
N ALA A 202 15.86 -1.90 -7.50
CA ALA A 202 17.14 -1.32 -7.06
C ALA A 202 17.19 0.20 -7.28
N ARG A 203 16.70 0.69 -8.44
CA ARG A 203 16.62 2.14 -8.73
C ARG A 203 15.72 2.88 -7.76
N LEU A 204 14.54 2.34 -7.48
CA LEU A 204 13.59 2.95 -6.54
C LEU A 204 14.15 2.96 -5.12
N LEU A 205 14.73 1.85 -4.65
CA LEU A 205 15.38 1.79 -3.35
C LEU A 205 16.52 2.81 -3.24
N TYR A 206 17.36 2.93 -4.26
CA TYR A 206 18.42 3.94 -4.28
C TYR A 206 17.85 5.38 -4.26
N GLY A 207 16.76 5.62 -4.99
CA GLY A 207 16.03 6.90 -4.98
C GLY A 207 15.41 7.25 -3.61
N VAL A 208 14.97 6.26 -2.84
CA VAL A 208 14.48 6.42 -1.46
C VAL A 208 15.63 6.79 -0.51
N LEU A 209 16.78 6.11 -0.66
CA LEU A 209 17.97 6.34 0.18
C LEU A 209 18.53 7.75 0.00
N ASN A 210 18.62 8.22 -1.25
CA ASN A 210 19.15 9.54 -1.60
C ASN A 210 18.17 10.69 -1.41
N PHE A 211 16.93 10.43 -0.98
CA PHE A 211 15.99 11.52 -0.71
C PHE A 211 16.49 12.39 0.46
N PRO A 212 16.55 13.72 0.36
CA PRO A 212 17.27 14.55 1.35
C PRO A 212 16.57 14.67 2.72
N ASN A 213 15.35 14.16 2.90
CA ASN A 213 14.64 14.25 4.18
C ASN A 213 15.08 13.12 5.15
N HIS A 214 15.46 13.49 6.37
CA HIS A 214 15.89 12.57 7.44
C HIS A 214 14.73 12.01 8.28
N ASP A 215 13.53 12.56 8.19
CA ASP A 215 12.33 12.07 8.91
C ASP A 215 11.98 10.63 8.51
N TYR A 216 12.40 10.21 7.32
CA TYR A 216 12.21 8.86 6.80
C TYR A 216 13.26 7.84 7.26
N ARG A 217 13.88 8.04 8.42
CA ARG A 217 14.98 7.17 8.91
C ARG A 217 14.62 5.68 8.90
N TYR A 218 13.42 5.32 9.34
CA TYR A 218 12.95 3.93 9.41
C TYR A 218 12.76 3.33 8.02
N ILE A 219 12.09 4.07 7.13
CA ILE A 219 11.91 3.66 5.72
C ILE A 219 13.27 3.49 5.04
N LYS A 220 14.21 4.41 5.28
CA LYS A 220 15.57 4.34 4.73
C LYS A 220 16.37 3.15 5.29
N ALA A 221 16.28 2.87 6.59
CA ALA A 221 16.91 1.70 7.19
C ALA A 221 16.35 0.41 6.57
N ARG A 222 15.03 0.30 6.42
CA ARG A 222 14.39 -0.83 5.73
C ARG A 222 14.79 -0.89 4.25
N ALA A 223 14.88 0.24 3.56
CA ALA A 223 15.33 0.31 2.17
C ALA A 223 16.76 -0.21 2.00
N TRP A 224 17.67 0.09 2.93
CA TRP A 224 19.01 -0.50 2.95
C TRP A 224 18.97 -2.03 3.09
N CYS A 225 18.18 -2.56 4.03
CA CYS A 225 18.00 -4.01 4.22
C CYS A 225 17.39 -4.70 3.00
N GLU A 226 16.51 -4.03 2.26
CA GLU A 226 15.85 -4.60 1.09
C GLU A 226 16.74 -4.49 -0.15
N LEU A 227 17.59 -3.47 -0.21
CA LEU A 227 18.63 -3.33 -1.22
C LEU A 227 19.71 -4.40 -1.06
N SER A 228 20.12 -4.71 0.18
CA SER A 228 21.11 -5.78 0.44
C SER A 228 20.64 -7.13 -0.10
N LYS A 229 19.33 -7.45 0.01
CA LYS A 229 18.74 -8.68 -0.55
C LYS A 229 18.81 -8.77 -2.08
N LEU A 230 18.94 -7.63 -2.78
CA LEU A 230 19.15 -7.59 -4.23
C LEU A 230 20.62 -7.74 -4.62
N LEU A 231 21.53 -7.35 -3.72
CA LEU A 231 22.97 -7.48 -3.90
C LEU A 231 23.37 -8.91 -3.52
N SER A 232 23.83 -9.70 -4.49
CA SER A 232 24.50 -10.96 -4.17
C SER A 232 25.92 -10.68 -3.66
N LYS A 233 26.54 -11.63 -2.95
CA LYS A 233 27.92 -11.53 -2.42
C LYS A 233 29.00 -11.07 -3.42
N ARG A 234 28.70 -11.03 -4.72
CA ARG A 234 29.64 -10.66 -5.80
C ARG A 234 29.17 -9.46 -6.63
N ASN A 235 27.99 -8.91 -6.36
CA ASN A 235 27.42 -7.87 -7.20
C ASN A 235 27.37 -6.52 -6.48
N ASN A 236 27.73 -5.47 -7.20
CA ASN A 236 27.57 -4.08 -6.75
C ASN A 236 26.29 -3.45 -7.32
N LEU A 237 25.80 -2.40 -6.70
CA LEU A 237 24.60 -1.69 -7.16
C LEU A 237 24.74 -1.18 -8.61
N PHE A 238 25.91 -0.63 -8.97
CA PHE A 238 26.16 -0.12 -10.33
C PHE A 238 26.03 -1.22 -11.40
N GLU A 239 26.34 -2.47 -11.04
CA GLU A 239 26.23 -3.62 -11.95
C GLU A 239 24.77 -4.03 -12.21
N ILE A 240 23.87 -3.72 -11.27
CA ILE A 240 22.43 -3.97 -11.41
C ILE A 240 21.77 -2.84 -12.20
N ILE A 241 22.04 -1.59 -11.82
CA ILE A 241 21.36 -0.41 -12.39
C ILE A 241 21.93 -0.04 -13.77
N LYS A 242 23.15 -0.53 -14.11
CA LYS A 242 23.90 -0.20 -15.32
C LYS A 242 24.04 1.31 -15.51
N THR A 243 24.29 2.02 -14.41
CA THR A 243 24.69 3.44 -14.39
C THR A 243 26.21 3.52 -14.49
N ASP A 244 26.71 4.67 -14.95
CA ASP A 244 28.14 4.86 -15.15
C ASP A 244 28.92 4.65 -13.84
N ARG A 245 30.13 4.10 -13.95
CA ARG A 245 30.94 3.69 -12.76
C ARG A 245 31.28 4.85 -11.83
N GLU A 246 31.16 6.08 -12.32
CA GLU A 246 31.49 7.32 -11.61
C GLU A 246 30.30 7.91 -10.83
N GLU A 247 29.05 7.57 -11.19
CA GLU A 247 27.84 8.15 -10.60
C GLU A 247 27.21 7.31 -9.48
N THR A 248 27.52 6.01 -9.44
CA THR A 248 26.96 5.11 -8.42
C THR A 248 28.03 4.71 -7.43
N GLU A 249 27.88 5.15 -6.17
CA GLU A 249 28.69 4.70 -5.05
C GLU A 249 28.79 3.17 -5.05
N LYS A 250 29.97 2.62 -4.75
CA LYS A 250 30.21 1.17 -4.69
C LYS A 250 29.48 0.53 -3.51
N ILE A 251 28.16 0.49 -3.56
CA ILE A 251 27.30 -0.06 -2.51
C ILE A 251 27.35 -1.59 -2.57
N THR A 252 27.78 -2.17 -1.45
CA THR A 252 27.86 -3.63 -1.25
C THR A 252 26.85 -4.08 -0.20
N GLU A 253 26.56 -5.38 -0.17
CA GLU A 253 25.67 -5.99 0.83
C GLU A 253 26.07 -5.62 2.28
N SER A 254 27.37 -5.72 2.61
CA SER A 254 27.87 -5.40 3.96
C SER A 254 27.78 -3.93 4.30
N TRP A 255 27.89 -3.04 3.30
CA TRP A 255 27.71 -1.62 3.50
C TRP A 255 26.24 -1.28 3.78
N CYS A 256 25.29 -1.88 3.05
CA CYS A 256 23.86 -1.70 3.33
C CYS A 256 23.51 -2.00 4.80
N PHE A 257 23.99 -3.12 5.36
CA PHE A 257 23.74 -3.45 6.76
C PHE A 257 24.36 -2.42 7.73
N LYS A 258 25.56 -1.91 7.45
CA LYS A 258 26.18 -0.86 8.26
C LYS A 258 25.38 0.43 8.26
N GLU A 259 24.86 0.87 7.11
CA GLU A 259 24.04 2.08 7.03
C GLU A 259 22.66 1.89 7.66
N ALA A 260 22.04 0.70 7.52
CA ALA A 260 20.78 0.39 8.18
C ALA A 260 20.89 0.54 9.70
N ILE A 261 21.92 -0.06 10.31
CA ILE A 261 22.16 -0.02 11.76
C ILE A 261 22.42 1.41 12.26
N LYS A 262 23.11 2.25 11.47
CA LYS A 262 23.35 3.66 11.85
C LYS A 262 22.04 4.46 11.95
N LEU A 263 21.06 4.14 11.10
CA LEU A 263 19.77 4.83 11.07
C LEU A 263 18.81 4.30 12.14
N CYS A 264 18.75 2.97 12.28
CA CYS A 264 17.88 2.25 13.20
C CYS A 264 18.64 1.04 13.78
N PRO A 265 19.28 1.19 14.97
CA PRO A 265 20.12 0.14 15.56
C PRO A 265 19.34 -0.93 16.35
N ASN A 266 18.08 -0.66 16.67
CA ASN A 266 17.14 -1.59 17.31
C ASN A 266 16.26 -2.23 16.23
#